data_AF-A0A9E1H8M4-F1
#
_entry.id   AF-A0A9E1H8M4-F1
#
_cell.length_a   1.000
_cell.length_b   1.000
_cell.length_c   1.000
_cell.angle_alpha   90.00
_cell.angle_beta   90.00
_cell.angle_gamma   90.00
#
_symmetry.space_group_name_H-M   'P 1'
#
loop_
_entity.id
_entity.type
_entity.pdbx_description
1 polymer ?
#
loop_
_entity_poly.entity_id
_entity_poly.type
_entity_poly.pdbx_seq_one_letter_code
_entity_poly.pdbx_strand_id
1 'polypeptide(L)'
;DDNIHLARRSLLLLEVENPTYFIKTFPNGKKVQLNFTYNGYMYRYLKVTQQDIYNYYMNQPDGIYNADTNLFVFSLTDKYELSGKYYKVMAQAL
;
A
#
# COMPACT_ATOMS: atom_id res chain seq x y z
N ASP A 1 -31.45 12.90 13.36
CA ASP A 1 -30.44 13.35 14.32
C ASP A 1 -29.35 12.34 14.47
N ASP A 2 -28.16 12.89 14.64
CA ASP A 2 -26.83 12.30 14.73
C ASP A 2 -26.20 11.79 13.43
N ASN A 3 -25.55 12.68 12.66
CA ASN A 3 -24.17 13.16 12.89
C ASN A 3 -23.16 12.02 12.64
N ILE A 4 -22.05 12.09 11.89
CA ILE A 4 -21.26 13.16 11.29
C ILE A 4 -20.03 12.38 10.71
N HIS A 5 -19.50 12.73 9.53
CA HIS A 5 -18.13 12.40 9.07
C HIS A 5 -17.66 10.95 8.76
N LEU A 6 -18.30 10.18 7.86
CA LEU A 6 -17.56 9.10 7.16
C LEU A 6 -16.64 9.60 6.01
N ALA A 7 -16.44 10.92 5.93
CA ALA A 7 -15.43 11.58 5.08
C ALA A 7 -14.02 11.59 5.69
N ARG A 8 -13.73 10.78 6.72
CA ARG A 8 -12.38 10.75 7.32
C ARG A 8 -11.53 9.69 6.65
N ARG A 9 -10.65 10.17 5.76
CA ARG A 9 -9.39 9.52 5.36
C ARG A 9 -8.80 8.83 6.61
N SER A 10 -8.96 7.52 6.73
CA SER A 10 -8.52 6.77 7.89
C SER A 10 -7.12 6.23 7.61
N LEU A 11 -6.19 6.60 8.49
CA LEU A 11 -4.92 5.92 8.63
C LEU A 11 -5.15 4.72 9.53
N LEU A 12 -4.72 3.55 9.06
CA LEU A 12 -4.83 2.29 9.77
C LEU A 12 -3.44 1.69 9.91
N LEU A 13 -2.98 1.59 11.16
CA LEU A 13 -1.77 0.84 11.49
C LEU A 13 -2.09 -0.65 11.54
N LEU A 14 -1.34 -1.45 10.80
CA LEU A 14 -1.44 -2.92 10.81
C LEU A 14 -0.06 -3.55 10.91
N GLU A 15 0.03 -4.57 11.76
CA GLU A 15 1.07 -5.58 11.68
C GLU A 15 0.63 -6.64 10.65
N VAL A 16 1.51 -6.98 9.72
CA VAL A 16 1.23 -7.88 8.58
C VAL A 16 2.25 -9.00 8.49
N GLU A 17 1.90 -10.07 7.79
CA GLU A 17 2.77 -11.23 7.60
C GLU A 17 3.46 -11.19 6.23
N ASN A 18 4.74 -11.58 6.19
CA ASN A 18 5.54 -11.73 4.96
C ASN A 18 5.48 -10.53 4.00
N PRO A 19 5.70 -9.29 4.47
CA PRO A 19 5.67 -8.11 3.62
C PRO A 19 6.80 -8.12 2.59
N THR A 20 6.46 -7.84 1.33
CA THR A 20 7.42 -7.77 0.23
C THR A 20 7.14 -6.59 -0.69
N TYR A 21 8.19 -5.87 -1.08
CA TYR A 21 8.14 -4.89 -2.16
C TYR A 21 8.26 -5.58 -3.51
N PHE A 22 7.24 -5.42 -4.34
CA PHE A 22 7.17 -5.90 -5.71
C PHE A 22 7.47 -4.75 -6.68
N ILE A 23 8.58 -4.88 -7.41
CA ILE A 23 9.08 -3.87 -8.35
C ILE A 23 8.90 -4.41 -9.75
N LYS A 24 8.15 -3.68 -10.59
CA LYS A 24 7.87 -4.13 -11.95
C LYS A 24 7.79 -2.96 -12.93
N THR A 25 8.48 -3.11 -14.06
CA THR A 25 8.44 -2.18 -15.18
C THR A 25 7.39 -2.63 -16.18
N PHE A 26 6.48 -1.72 -16.51
CA PHE A 26 5.42 -1.90 -17.51
C PHE A 26 5.61 -0.87 -18.64
N PRO A 27 4.90 -1.02 -19.79
CA PRO A 27 4.97 -0.04 -20.88
C PRO A 27 4.65 1.39 -20.46
N ASN A 28 3.81 1.57 -19.44
CA ASN A 28 3.42 2.88 -18.90
C ASN A 28 4.27 3.35 -17.70
N GLY A 29 5.41 2.70 -17.46
CA GLY A 29 6.35 3.05 -16.42
C GLY A 29 6.49 1.99 -15.34
N LYS A 30 7.34 2.30 -14.38
CA LYS A 30 7.72 1.40 -13.28
C LYS A 30 6.84 1.60 -12.06
N LYS A 31 6.50 0.51 -11.40
CA LYS A 31 5.67 0.50 -10.20
C LYS A 31 6.44 -0.10 -9.02
N VAL A 32 6.31 0.55 -7.88
CA VAL A 32 6.76 0.10 -6.56
C VAL A 32 5.52 -0.21 -5.75
N GLN A 33 5.36 -1.47 -5.37
CA GLN A 33 4.13 -1.95 -4.73
C GLN A 33 4.44 -2.83 -3.53
N LEU A 34 3.55 -2.87 -2.53
CA LEU A 34 3.65 -3.76 -1.37
C LEU A 34 2.68 -4.93 -1.51
N ASN A 35 3.17 -6.12 -1.18
CA ASN A 35 2.38 -7.33 -0.97
C ASN A 35 2.57 -7.80 0.48
N PHE A 36 1.54 -8.39 1.08
CA PHE A 36 1.60 -8.97 2.42
C PHE A 36 0.44 -9.94 2.64
N THR A 37 0.47 -10.69 3.73
CA THR A 37 -0.65 -11.50 4.21
C THR A 37 -1.24 -10.87 5.47
N TYR A 38 -2.56 -10.86 5.58
CA TYR A 38 -3.28 -10.41 6.77
C TYR A 38 -4.55 -11.24 6.97
N ASN A 39 -4.72 -11.80 8.16
CA ASN A 39 -5.81 -12.72 8.51
C ASN A 39 -5.96 -13.88 7.51
N GLY A 40 -4.84 -14.47 7.07
CA GLY A 40 -4.83 -15.58 6.10
C GLY A 40 -5.12 -15.19 4.65
N TYR A 41 -5.37 -13.91 4.36
CA TYR A 41 -5.59 -13.42 3.00
C TYR A 41 -4.37 -12.69 2.46
N MET A 42 -4.03 -12.97 1.21
CA MET A 42 -2.92 -12.30 0.53
C MET A 42 -3.38 -11.01 -0.15
N TYR A 43 -2.79 -9.90 0.26
CA TYR A 43 -2.96 -8.57 -0.31
C TYR A 43 -1.79 -8.30 -1.25
N ARG A 44 -2.09 -7.87 -2.48
CA ARG A 44 -1.07 -7.64 -3.51
C ARG A 44 -1.24 -6.29 -4.19
N TYR A 45 -0.13 -5.77 -4.70
CA TYR A 45 -0.07 -4.62 -5.59
C TYR A 45 -0.49 -3.29 -4.95
N LEU A 46 -0.37 -3.17 -3.62
CA LEU A 46 -0.69 -1.91 -2.93
C LEU A 46 0.34 -0.85 -3.29
N LYS A 47 -0.12 0.32 -3.71
CA LYS A 47 0.78 1.43 -4.06
C LYS A 47 1.55 1.91 -2.84
N VAL A 48 2.86 2.06 -2.97
CA VAL A 48 3.72 2.69 -1.96
C VAL A 48 3.76 4.20 -2.20
N THR A 49 3.45 5.00 -1.18
CA THR A 49 3.50 6.47 -1.26
C THR A 49 4.57 7.11 -0.35
N GLN A 50 5.21 6.35 0.53
CA GLN A 50 6.36 6.83 1.28
C GLN A 50 7.53 7.10 0.33
N GLN A 51 8.00 8.35 0.30
CA GLN A 51 8.88 8.83 -0.78
C GLN A 51 10.27 8.22 -0.77
N ASP A 52 10.88 8.05 0.40
CA ASP A 52 12.19 7.43 0.58
C ASP A 52 12.22 5.99 0.05
N ILE A 53 11.24 5.17 0.45
CA ILE A 53 11.08 3.78 -0.01
C ILE A 53 10.81 3.76 -1.52
N TYR A 54 9.89 4.60 -1.99
CA TYR A 54 9.58 4.69 -3.42
C TYR A 54 10.81 5.04 -4.24
N ASN A 55 11.54 6.09 -3.87
CA ASN A 55 12.72 6.55 -4.59
C ASN A 55 13.87 5.53 -4.56
N TYR A 56 14.06 4.85 -3.42
CA TYR A 56 15.04 3.78 -3.31
C TYR A 56 14.74 2.65 -4.30
N TYR A 57 13.51 2.12 -4.29
CA TYR A 57 13.15 0.98 -5.13
C TYR A 57 12.92 1.32 -6.61
N MET A 58 12.63 2.59 -6.94
CA MET A 58 12.53 3.02 -8.33
C MET A 58 13.83 2.81 -9.11
N ASN A 59 14.98 2.75 -8.44
CA ASN A 59 16.28 2.50 -9.07
C ASN A 59 16.70 1.01 -9.03
N GLN A 60 15.96 0.14 -8.34
CA GLN A 60 16.28 -1.29 -8.21
C GLN A 60 15.76 -2.10 -9.40
N PRO A 61 16.38 -3.22 -9.80
CA PRO A 61 15.82 -4.09 -10.85
C PRO A 61 14.38 -4.56 -10.57
N ASP A 62 13.70 -5.01 -11.62
CA ASP A 62 12.42 -5.71 -11.45
C ASP A 62 12.63 -6.95 -10.54
N GLY A 63 11.79 -7.13 -9.52
CA GLY A 63 12.01 -8.16 -8.52
C GLY A 63 11.06 -8.11 -7.33
N ILE A 64 11.30 -9.02 -6.38
CA ILE A 64 10.61 -9.08 -5.09
C ILE A 64 11.68 -8.92 -4.00
N TYR A 65 11.45 -7.97 -3.10
CA TYR A 65 12.35 -7.65 -2.00
C TYR A 65 11.60 -7.78 -0.68
N ASN A 66 12.18 -8.45 0.32
CA ASN A 66 11.58 -8.48 1.65
C ASN A 66 11.58 -7.08 2.25
N ALA A 67 10.51 -6.72 2.96
CA ALA A 67 10.52 -5.52 3.78
C ALA A 67 11.21 -5.81 5.11
N ASP A 68 11.93 -4.82 5.64
CA ASP A 68 12.67 -4.95 6.90
C ASP A 68 11.78 -4.78 8.14
N THR A 69 10.49 -4.49 7.95
CA THR A 69 9.48 -4.31 9.00
C THR A 69 8.18 -4.99 8.62
N ASN A 70 7.40 -5.34 9.63
CA ASN A 70 6.06 -5.91 9.51
C ASN A 70 4.96 -4.91 9.88
N LEU A 71 5.30 -3.68 10.24
CA LEU A 71 4.36 -2.68 10.74
C LEU A 71 4.16 -1.55 9.72
N PHE A 72 2.93 -1.39 9.22
CA PHE A 72 2.61 -0.46 8.15
C PHE A 72 1.36 0.37 8.44
N VAL A 73 1.40 1.65 8.06
CA VAL A 73 0.25 2.54 8.02
C VAL A 73 -0.35 2.52 6.62
N PHE A 74 -1.63 2.20 6.53
CA PHE A 74 -2.41 2.24 5.30
C PHE A 74 -3.39 3.41 5.33
N SER A 75 -3.47 4.17 4.24
CA SER A 75 -4.53 5.15 4.05
C SER A 75 -5.65 4.55 3.22
N LEU A 76 -6.89 4.67 3.69
CA LEU A 76 -8.05 4.62 2.79
C LEU A 76 -8.10 5.94 2.03
N THR A 77 -7.85 5.89 0.72
CA THR A 77 -8.00 7.06 -0.14
C THR A 77 -9.42 7.11 -0.71
N ASP A 78 -9.70 8.08 -1.57
CA ASP A 78 -11.04 8.35 -2.07
C ASP A 78 -11.73 7.11 -2.66
N LYS A 79 -13.06 7.07 -2.49
CA LYS A 79 -13.93 6.03 -3.00
C LYS A 79 -13.97 6.13 -4.53
N TYR A 80 -13.66 5.04 -5.22
CA TYR A 80 -13.87 4.99 -6.66
C TYR A 80 -15.36 5.04 -6.96
N GLU A 81 -15.82 6.12 -7.59
CA GLU A 81 -17.24 6.41 -7.77
C GLU A 81 -17.99 5.28 -8.49
N LEU A 82 -17.35 4.63 -9.47
CA LEU A 82 -17.98 3.59 -10.29
C LEU A 82 -18.13 2.22 -9.60
N SER A 83 -17.25 1.87 -8.66
CA SER A 83 -17.31 0.56 -7.97
C SER A 83 -17.68 0.66 -6.49
N GLY A 84 -17.70 1.88 -5.95
CA GLY A 84 -17.89 2.16 -4.54
C GLY A 84 -16.76 1.65 -3.63
N LYS A 85 -15.64 1.17 -4.17
CA LYS A 85 -14.51 0.67 -3.40
C LYS A 85 -13.54 1.79 -3.04
N TYR A 86 -13.04 1.78 -1.81
CA TYR A 86 -11.93 2.65 -1.39
C TYR A 86 -10.62 2.07 -1.89
N TYR A 87 -9.75 2.91 -2.46
CA TYR A 87 -8.38 2.48 -2.74
C TYR A 87 -7.57 2.46 -1.44
N LYS A 88 -6.72 1.44 -1.29
CA LYS A 88 -5.78 1.30 -0.17
C LYS A 88 -4.38 1.58 -0.68
N VAL A 89 -3.65 2.45 0.00
CA VAL A 89 -2.23 2.71 -0.28
C VAL A 89 -1.40 2.51 0.98
N MET A 90 -0.17 2.05 0.82
CA MET A 90 0.82 2.02 1.90
C MET A 90 1.40 3.42 2.06
N ALA A 91 1.11 4.04 3.21
CA ALA A 91 1.51 5.41 3.52
C ALA A 91 2.85 5.48 4.22
N GLN A 92 3.11 4.56 5.16
CA GLN A 92 4.34 4.53 5.94
C GLN A 92 4.67 3.10 6.39
N ALA A 93 5.94 2.73 6.34
CA ALA A 93 6.55 1.61 7.06
C ALA A 93 7.21 2.17 8.34
N LEU A 94 7.00 1.50 9.47
CA LEU A 94 7.54 1.93 10.78
C LEU A 94 8.78 1.16 11.19
#